data_AF-A0A0M0JET8-F1
#
_entry.id   AF-A0A0M0JET8-F1
#
_cell.length_a   1.000
_cell.length_b   1.000
_cell.length_c   1.000
_cell.angle_alpha   90.00
_cell.angle_beta   90.00
_cell.angle_gamma   90.00
#
_symmetry.space_group_name_H-M   'P 1'
#
loop_
_entity.id
_entity.type
_entity.pdbx_description
1 polymer ?
#
loop_
_entity_poly.entity_id
_entity_poly.type
_entity_poly.pdbx_seq_one_letter_code
_entity_poly.pdbx_strand_id
1 'polypeptide(L)'
;MKRLQKALDRIRQLVSSRKFVGARHGADGGERVDESQAEVGAVSSAELDEEVTRGLLRAEVGADAIEDPWSVFVAKQSADCEATCAASGKRCSEEGLRAINVCSELEKYLKCQGCEVSFGADQPALVSEDAPAESKPRMCLVNTEAPTCLGFHKLTTRLCACAAVRD
;
A
#
# COMPACT_ATOMS: atom_id res chain seq x y z
N MET A 1 -39.49 -9.06 6.91
CA MET A 1 -40.03 -7.93 7.71
C MET A 1 -40.03 -8.20 9.22
N LYS A 2 -40.86 -9.09 9.80
CA LYS A 2 -40.99 -9.24 11.28
C LYS A 2 -39.75 -9.80 12.02
N ARG A 3 -38.90 -10.58 11.35
CA ARG A 3 -37.67 -11.16 11.97
C ARG A 3 -36.54 -10.14 12.13
N LEU A 4 -36.44 -9.19 11.20
CA LEU A 4 -35.43 -8.14 11.20
C LEU A 4 -35.71 -7.12 12.31
N GLN A 5 -36.97 -6.72 12.48
CA GLN A 5 -37.37 -5.80 13.55
C GLN A 5 -37.05 -6.39 14.94
N LYS A 6 -37.32 -7.69 15.13
CA LYS A 6 -37.02 -8.38 16.39
C LYS A 6 -35.52 -8.46 16.70
N ALA A 7 -34.67 -8.50 15.67
CA ALA A 7 -33.22 -8.48 15.84
C ALA A 7 -32.73 -7.08 16.20
N LEU A 8 -33.26 -6.03 15.55
CA LEU A 8 -32.93 -4.64 15.84
C LEU A 8 -33.37 -4.23 17.27
N ASP A 9 -34.55 -4.66 17.71
CA ASP A 9 -35.04 -4.36 19.06
C ASP A 9 -34.18 -5.05 20.14
N ARG A 10 -33.66 -6.26 19.86
CA ARG A 10 -32.72 -6.97 20.75
C ARG A 10 -31.38 -6.26 20.86
N ILE A 11 -30.84 -5.78 19.74
CA ILE A 11 -29.59 -5.01 19.73
C ILE A 11 -29.77 -3.73 20.55
N ARG A 12 -30.89 -3.03 20.36
CA ARG A 12 -31.21 -1.80 21.11
C ARG A 12 -31.32 -2.02 22.62
N GLN A 13 -31.88 -3.14 23.06
CA GLN A 13 -31.94 -3.50 24.49
C GLN A 13 -30.56 -3.83 25.09
N LEU A 14 -29.67 -4.46 24.33
CA LEU A 14 -28.31 -4.77 24.80
C LEU A 14 -27.45 -3.52 24.97
N VAL A 15 -27.58 -2.56 24.05
CA VAL A 15 -26.89 -1.26 24.14
C VAL A 15 -27.42 -0.43 25.31
N SER A 16 -28.74 -0.44 25.54
CA SER A 16 -29.36 0.29 26.67
C SER A 16 -29.05 -0.32 28.04
N SER A 17 -28.57 -1.57 28.10
CA SER A 17 -28.34 -2.31 29.35
C SER A 17 -26.86 -2.35 29.77
N ARG A 18 -25.92 -1.86 28.93
CA ARG A 18 -24.52 -1.67 29.33
C ARG A 18 -24.40 -0.42 30.20
N LYS A 19 -24.81 -0.56 31.46
CA LYS A 19 -24.31 0.31 32.54
C LYS A 19 -22.81 0.09 32.63
N PHE A 20 -22.07 1.17 32.40
CA PHE A 20 -20.63 1.28 32.57
C PHE A 20 -20.26 0.87 34.01
N VAL A 21 -19.69 -0.33 34.20
CA VAL A 21 -19.07 -0.74 35.46
C VAL A 21 -17.57 -0.72 35.24
N GLY A 22 -16.96 0.42 35.58
CA GLY A 22 -15.51 0.51 35.73
C GLY A 22 -15.09 -0.27 36.96
N ALA A 23 -14.34 -1.36 36.77
CA ALA A 23 -13.77 -2.15 37.84
C ALA A 23 -12.32 -1.71 38.10
N ARG A 24 -12.08 -1.17 39.30
CA ARG A 24 -10.75 -0.93 39.91
C ARG A 24 -10.36 -2.14 40.77
N HIS A 25 -9.07 -2.50 40.78
CA HIS A 25 -8.29 -3.18 41.84
C HIS A 25 -6.81 -2.79 41.55
N GLY A 26 -5.95 -2.15 42.38
CA GLY A 26 -5.63 -2.20 43.83
C GLY A 26 -4.51 -3.26 44.04
N ALA A 27 -3.30 -3.08 44.58
CA ALA A 27 -2.53 -2.09 45.38
C ALA A 27 -1.02 -2.21 44.96
N ASP A 28 -0.02 -1.38 45.31
CA ASP A 28 0.44 -0.89 46.61
C ASP A 28 1.58 0.15 46.38
N GLY A 29 1.72 1.15 47.27
CA GLY A 29 3.00 1.82 47.52
C GLY A 29 3.31 3.16 46.85
N GLY A 30 3.04 4.27 47.57
CA GLY A 30 4.02 5.34 47.77
C GLY A 30 4.16 6.46 46.72
N GLU A 31 4.15 7.68 47.25
CA GLU A 31 4.64 8.94 46.67
C GLU A 31 3.68 9.82 45.84
N ARG A 32 3.88 11.12 46.03
CA ARG A 32 2.98 12.25 45.84
C ARG A 32 3.38 12.99 44.56
N VAL A 33 2.48 13.17 43.59
CA VAL A 33 2.65 14.22 42.56
C VAL A 33 1.34 14.69 41.91
N ASP A 34 1.28 16.01 41.87
CA ASP A 34 0.43 16.99 41.18
C ASP A 34 -0.68 16.58 40.20
N GLU A 35 -1.81 17.21 40.48
CA GLU A 35 -2.98 17.46 39.66
C GLU A 35 -2.60 18.22 38.38
N SER A 36 -2.57 17.52 37.24
CA SER A 36 -2.53 18.16 35.93
C SER A 36 -3.46 17.40 34.96
N GLN A 37 -4.32 18.19 34.34
CA GLN A 37 -5.48 17.82 33.57
C GLN A 37 -5.08 17.06 32.31
N ALA A 38 -5.69 15.89 32.09
CA ALA A 38 -5.72 15.23 30.79
C ALA A 38 -7.18 15.18 30.32
N GLU A 39 -7.55 16.15 29.49
CA GLU A 39 -8.82 16.17 28.78
C GLU A 39 -8.81 15.04 27.74
N VAL A 40 -9.45 13.92 28.05
CA VAL A 40 -9.81 12.92 27.05
C VAL A 40 -10.98 13.46 26.24
N GLY A 41 -10.65 13.94 25.03
CA GLY A 41 -11.62 14.41 24.05
C GLY A 41 -12.67 13.34 23.77
N ALA A 42 -13.93 13.72 23.94
CA ALA A 42 -15.07 12.91 23.57
C ALA A 42 -15.12 12.79 22.04
N VAL A 43 -14.66 11.66 21.50
CA VAL A 43 -14.92 11.28 20.11
C VAL A 43 -16.41 11.05 19.93
N SER A 44 -16.97 11.65 18.88
CA SER A 44 -18.41 11.70 18.65
C SER A 44 -18.93 10.34 18.18
N SER A 45 -20.22 10.07 18.42
CA SER A 45 -20.87 8.82 18.01
C SER A 45 -20.77 8.51 16.51
N ALA A 46 -20.45 9.49 15.66
CA ALA A 46 -20.23 9.30 14.23
C ALA A 46 -18.86 8.66 13.92
N GLU A 47 -17.84 8.88 14.75
CA GLU A 47 -16.50 8.29 14.58
C GLU A 47 -16.49 6.81 14.99
N LEU A 48 -17.35 6.45 15.95
CA LEU A 48 -17.57 5.06 16.37
C LEU A 48 -18.20 4.20 15.25
N ASP A 49 -18.97 4.80 14.33
CA ASP A 49 -19.60 4.07 13.22
C ASP A 49 -18.57 3.70 12.13
N GLU A 50 -17.57 4.54 11.87
CA GLU A 50 -16.57 4.30 10.82
C GLU A 50 -15.54 3.23 11.24
N GLU A 51 -15.10 3.27 12.50
CA GLU A 51 -14.14 2.28 13.03
C GLU A 51 -14.78 0.91 13.23
N VAL A 52 -16.06 0.86 13.62
CA VAL A 52 -16.85 -0.38 13.69
C VAL A 52 -17.12 -0.94 12.29
N THR A 53 -17.44 -0.10 11.30
CA THR A 53 -17.60 -0.54 9.90
C THR A 53 -16.29 -1.08 9.33
N ARG A 54 -15.17 -0.39 9.59
CA ARG A 54 -13.82 -0.85 9.21
C ARG A 54 -13.44 -2.16 9.90
N GLY A 55 -13.84 -2.32 11.16
CA GLY A 55 -13.67 -3.55 11.94
C GLY A 55 -14.50 -4.72 11.40
N LEU A 56 -15.76 -4.47 11.00
CA LEU A 56 -16.63 -5.47 10.38
C LEU A 56 -16.12 -5.89 9.00
N LEU A 57 -15.70 -4.94 8.16
CA LEU A 57 -15.06 -5.23 6.88
C LEU A 57 -13.84 -6.14 7.06
N ARG A 58 -12.95 -5.80 8.00
CA ARG A 58 -11.78 -6.63 8.35
C ARG A 58 -12.12 -8.03 8.87
N ALA A 59 -13.30 -8.23 9.44
CA ALA A 59 -13.73 -9.54 9.93
C ALA A 59 -14.35 -10.41 8.82
N GLU A 60 -14.88 -9.81 7.75
CA GLU A 60 -15.51 -10.53 6.63
C GLU A 60 -14.52 -10.83 5.49
N VAL A 61 -13.59 -9.93 5.18
CA VAL A 61 -12.39 -10.25 4.38
C VAL A 61 -11.30 -10.72 5.34
N GLY A 62 -11.17 -12.04 5.47
CA GLY A 62 -10.14 -12.67 6.31
C GLY A 62 -8.76 -12.05 6.11
N ALA A 63 -7.90 -12.19 7.11
CA ALA A 63 -6.55 -11.61 7.20
C ALA A 63 -5.53 -12.11 6.15
N ASP A 64 -5.99 -12.62 5.01
CA ASP A 64 -5.21 -12.59 3.79
C ASP A 64 -5.25 -11.15 3.32
N ALA A 65 -4.25 -10.37 3.75
CA ALA A 65 -3.95 -9.09 3.14
C ALA A 65 -4.09 -9.27 1.61
N ILE A 66 -4.80 -8.35 0.96
CA ILE A 66 -4.82 -8.29 -0.50
C ILE A 66 -3.39 -7.92 -0.91
N GLU A 67 -2.51 -8.93 -0.94
CA GLU A 67 -1.18 -8.83 -1.50
C GLU A 67 -1.38 -8.50 -2.98
N ASP A 68 -0.66 -7.48 -3.47
CA ASP A 68 -0.71 -7.12 -4.87
C ASP A 68 -0.46 -8.39 -5.72
N PRO A 69 -1.23 -8.63 -6.80
CA PRO A 69 -1.10 -9.86 -7.58
C PRO A 69 0.23 -9.95 -8.35
N TRP A 70 1.14 -8.99 -8.16
CA TRP A 70 2.48 -8.92 -8.73
C TRP A 70 3.54 -8.67 -7.64
N SER A 71 4.76 -9.10 -7.91
CA SER A 71 5.95 -8.71 -7.15
C SER A 71 6.84 -7.81 -8.00
N VAL A 72 7.58 -6.90 -7.37
CA VAL A 72 8.43 -5.92 -8.07
C VAL A 72 9.84 -6.48 -8.27
N PHE A 73 10.38 -6.33 -9.48
CA PHE A 73 11.72 -6.76 -9.86
C PHE A 73 12.46 -5.62 -10.55
N VAL A 74 13.76 -5.51 -10.27
CA VAL A 74 14.65 -4.60 -11.01
C VAL A 74 15.24 -5.40 -12.17
N ALA A 75 15.01 -4.95 -13.40
CA ALA A 75 15.56 -5.56 -14.59
C ALA A 75 17.10 -5.42 -14.62
N LYS A 76 17.76 -6.19 -15.49
CA LYS A 76 19.13 -5.85 -15.91
C LYS A 76 19.06 -4.63 -16.83
N GLN A 77 20.11 -3.82 -16.86
CA GLN A 77 20.22 -2.73 -17.83
C GLN A 77 20.03 -3.29 -19.25
N SER A 78 19.30 -2.56 -20.10
CA SER A 78 18.94 -2.99 -21.46
C SER A 78 18.04 -4.22 -21.59
N ALA A 79 17.42 -4.70 -20.51
CA ALA A 79 16.43 -5.77 -20.57
C ALA A 79 14.99 -5.24 -20.47
N ASP A 80 14.05 -5.93 -21.12
CA ASP A 80 12.63 -5.70 -20.96
C ASP A 80 12.04 -6.45 -19.76
N CYS A 81 10.79 -6.13 -19.41
CA CYS A 81 10.11 -6.75 -18.28
C CYS A 81 9.64 -8.17 -18.57
N GLU A 82 9.38 -8.52 -19.83
CA GLU A 82 8.99 -9.89 -20.18
C GLU A 82 10.12 -10.88 -19.86
N ALA A 83 11.34 -10.59 -20.34
CA ALA A 83 12.51 -11.40 -20.05
C ALA A 83 12.84 -11.44 -18.55
N THR A 84 12.70 -10.31 -17.85
CA THR A 84 12.95 -10.20 -16.40
C THR A 84 11.98 -11.07 -15.59
N CYS A 85 10.69 -11.02 -15.91
CA CYS A 85 9.68 -11.82 -15.23
C CYS A 85 9.81 -13.31 -15.58
N ALA A 86 10.06 -13.65 -16.84
CA ALA A 86 10.24 -15.03 -17.28
C ALA A 86 11.42 -15.71 -16.57
N ALA A 87 12.53 -14.99 -16.38
CA ALA A 87 13.68 -15.48 -15.61
C ALA A 87 13.35 -15.82 -14.14
N SER A 88 12.25 -15.28 -13.63
CA SER A 88 11.74 -15.53 -12.27
C SER A 88 10.55 -16.49 -12.25
N GLY A 89 10.23 -17.16 -13.37
CA GLY A 89 9.08 -18.06 -13.48
C GLY A 89 7.72 -17.34 -13.38
N LYS A 90 7.68 -16.05 -13.75
CA LYS A 90 6.50 -15.18 -13.66
C LYS A 90 6.17 -14.58 -15.03
N ARG A 91 5.01 -13.93 -15.15
CA ARG A 91 4.64 -13.14 -16.34
C ARG A 91 4.65 -11.66 -15.99
N CYS A 92 5.01 -10.81 -16.94
CA CYS A 92 4.88 -9.37 -16.75
C CYS A 92 3.41 -8.96 -16.61
N SER A 93 3.12 -8.03 -15.69
CA SER A 93 1.80 -7.47 -15.44
C SER A 93 1.77 -5.99 -15.82
N GLU A 94 1.05 -5.63 -16.88
CA GLU A 94 0.88 -4.22 -17.26
C GLU A 94 0.06 -3.42 -16.23
N GLU A 95 -0.87 -4.08 -15.54
CA GLU A 95 -1.60 -3.47 -14.43
C GLU A 95 -0.65 -3.13 -13.28
N GLY A 96 0.24 -4.07 -12.94
CA GLY A 96 1.26 -3.83 -11.94
C GLY A 96 2.25 -2.76 -12.38
N LEU A 97 2.63 -2.72 -13.67
CA LEU A 97 3.46 -1.66 -14.22
C LEU A 97 2.82 -0.28 -14.04
N ARG A 98 1.51 -0.15 -14.30
CA ARG A 98 0.78 1.09 -14.05
C ARG A 98 0.80 1.48 -12.57
N ALA A 99 0.63 0.52 -11.66
CA ALA A 99 0.66 0.79 -10.22
C ALA A 99 2.04 1.26 -9.72
N ILE A 100 3.13 0.67 -10.25
CA ILE A 100 4.49 1.04 -9.84
C ILE A 100 5.09 2.20 -10.65
N ASN A 101 4.38 2.73 -11.66
CA ASN A 101 4.81 3.88 -12.46
C ASN A 101 4.58 5.20 -11.72
N VAL A 102 5.11 5.30 -10.51
CA VAL A 102 5.06 6.48 -9.65
C VAL A 102 6.40 6.68 -8.97
N CYS A 103 6.80 7.94 -8.80
CA CYS A 103 8.15 8.27 -8.34
C CYS A 103 8.53 7.57 -7.03
N SER A 104 7.60 7.49 -6.06
CA SER A 104 7.85 6.85 -4.77
C SER A 104 8.24 5.37 -4.86
N GLU A 105 7.64 4.61 -5.77
CA GLU A 105 8.01 3.22 -5.99
C GLU A 105 9.35 3.11 -6.72
N LEU A 106 9.60 3.98 -7.71
CA LEU A 106 10.88 4.00 -8.41
C LEU A 106 12.04 4.33 -7.44
N GLU A 107 11.90 5.35 -6.60
CA GLU A 107 12.92 5.74 -5.61
C GLU A 107 13.21 4.62 -4.62
N LYS A 108 12.16 3.93 -4.14
CA LYS A 108 12.26 2.81 -3.21
C LYS A 108 13.11 1.67 -3.74
N TYR A 109 12.95 1.29 -5.01
CA TYR A 109 13.65 0.13 -5.59
C TYR A 109 14.94 0.48 -6.34
N LEU A 110 14.97 1.62 -7.03
CA LEU A 110 16.07 2.00 -7.94
C LEU A 110 17.05 3.01 -7.32
N LYS A 111 16.70 3.62 -6.18
CA LYS A 111 17.56 4.58 -5.46
C LYS A 111 18.03 5.74 -6.36
N CYS A 112 17.13 6.31 -7.16
CA CYS A 112 17.43 7.50 -7.96
C CYS A 112 17.66 8.75 -7.10
N GLN A 113 18.23 9.78 -7.73
CA GLN A 113 18.46 11.09 -7.10
C GLN A 113 17.26 12.04 -7.28
N GLY A 114 16.33 11.70 -8.16
CA GLY A 114 15.08 12.40 -8.40
C GLY A 114 14.29 11.73 -9.51
N CYS A 115 13.08 12.23 -9.77
CA CYS A 115 12.21 11.73 -10.84
C CYS A 115 11.90 12.79 -11.87
N GLU A 116 11.70 12.34 -13.10
CA GLU A 116 11.23 13.12 -14.22
C GLU A 116 10.16 12.36 -14.97
N VAL A 117 9.14 13.08 -15.43
CA VAL A 117 8.11 12.50 -16.29
C VAL A 117 8.60 12.55 -17.73
N SER A 118 8.56 11.42 -18.43
CA SER A 118 9.10 11.26 -19.78
C SER A 118 8.27 10.27 -20.59
N PHE A 119 8.63 10.12 -21.86
CA PHE A 119 8.05 9.16 -22.80
C PHE A 119 9.11 8.15 -23.19
N GLY A 120 8.76 6.86 -23.22
CA GLY A 120 9.66 5.80 -23.67
C GLY A 120 9.13 4.41 -23.36
N ALA A 121 9.29 3.48 -24.29
CA ALA A 121 8.83 2.09 -24.12
C ALA A 121 9.59 1.34 -23.02
N ASP A 122 10.78 1.81 -22.65
CA ASP A 122 11.60 1.27 -21.58
C ASP A 122 11.20 1.76 -20.18
N GLN A 123 10.25 2.69 -20.06
CA GLN A 123 9.86 3.31 -18.79
C GLN A 123 8.68 2.56 -18.13
N PRO A 124 8.57 2.50 -16.79
CA PRO A 124 9.38 3.20 -15.78
C PRO A 124 10.80 2.64 -15.62
N ALA A 125 11.78 3.53 -15.46
CA ALA A 125 13.19 3.12 -15.39
C ALA A 125 14.10 4.09 -14.65
N LEU A 126 15.30 3.64 -14.29
CA LEU A 126 16.43 4.45 -13.83
C LEU A 126 17.38 4.69 -15.01
N VAL A 127 17.80 5.94 -15.21
CA VAL A 127 18.92 6.26 -16.10
C VAL A 127 20.24 5.83 -15.46
N SER A 128 21.04 5.09 -16.21
CA SER A 128 22.36 4.60 -15.80
C SER A 128 23.26 5.74 -15.33
N GLU A 129 24.09 5.45 -14.34
CA GLU A 129 25.10 6.39 -13.83
C GLU A 129 26.14 6.75 -14.89
N ASP A 130 26.43 5.82 -15.80
CA ASP A 130 27.41 5.98 -16.88
C ASP A 130 26.81 6.67 -18.12
N ALA A 131 25.56 7.12 -18.06
CA ALA A 131 24.93 7.83 -19.16
C ALA A 131 25.57 9.21 -19.39
N PRO A 132 25.52 9.76 -20.62
CA PRO A 132 25.93 11.14 -20.87
C PRO A 132 25.14 12.13 -19.99
N ALA A 133 25.76 13.25 -19.62
CA ALA A 133 25.16 14.24 -18.72
C ALA A 133 23.80 14.75 -19.23
N GLU A 134 23.64 14.88 -20.55
CA GLU A 134 22.42 15.32 -21.21
C GLU A 134 21.26 14.33 -21.04
N SER A 135 21.57 13.06 -20.77
CA SER A 135 20.58 12.01 -20.50
C SER A 135 20.13 11.97 -19.03
N LYS A 136 20.68 12.84 -18.19
CA LYS A 136 20.36 12.98 -16.76
C LYS A 136 20.63 11.67 -15.96
N PRO A 137 21.90 11.30 -15.77
CA PRO A 137 22.28 10.10 -15.01
C PRO A 137 21.64 10.06 -13.63
N ARG A 138 21.32 8.85 -13.14
CA ARG A 138 20.72 8.59 -11.81
C ARG A 138 19.30 9.14 -11.62
N MET A 139 18.66 9.67 -12.66
CA MET A 139 17.24 10.07 -12.63
C MET A 139 16.32 8.88 -12.88
N CYS A 140 15.22 8.82 -12.16
CA CYS A 140 14.10 7.94 -12.47
C CYS A 140 13.18 8.58 -13.51
N LEU A 141 12.70 7.78 -14.45
CA LEU A 141 11.78 8.18 -15.50
C LEU A 141 10.41 7.54 -15.23
N VAL A 142 9.42 8.38 -14.99
CA VAL A 142 8.01 7.99 -14.88
C VAL A 142 7.39 8.17 -16.26
N ASN A 143 6.77 7.11 -16.78
CA ASN A 143 6.16 7.15 -18.11
C ASN A 143 4.86 7.97 -18.07
N THR A 144 4.70 8.95 -18.96
CA THR A 144 3.43 9.67 -19.17
C THR A 144 2.38 8.80 -19.88
N GLU A 145 2.81 7.80 -20.65
CA GLU A 145 1.93 6.87 -21.37
C GLU A 145 1.68 5.60 -20.55
N ALA A 146 0.86 4.70 -21.09
CA ALA A 146 0.69 3.38 -20.51
C ALA A 146 2.01 2.58 -20.61
N PRO A 147 2.65 2.23 -19.48
CA PRO A 147 3.85 1.40 -19.50
C PRO A 147 3.52 0.00 -20.04
N THR A 148 4.42 -0.55 -20.83
CA THR A 148 4.23 -1.86 -21.50
C THR A 148 5.28 -2.86 -21.03
N CYS A 149 4.99 -4.15 -21.16
CA CYS A 149 5.92 -5.21 -20.75
C CYS A 149 7.15 -5.32 -21.66
N LEU A 150 7.00 -4.93 -22.92
CA LEU A 150 8.07 -4.94 -23.91
C LEU A 150 8.82 -3.60 -23.89
N GLY A 151 9.97 -3.55 -24.57
CA GLY A 151 10.78 -2.35 -24.68
C GLY A 151 11.93 -2.30 -23.68
N PHE A 152 13.05 -1.77 -24.16
CA PHE A 152 14.28 -1.60 -23.40
C PHE A 152 15.06 -0.43 -23.99
N HIS A 153 15.98 0.12 -23.20
CA HIS A 153 16.92 1.11 -23.68
C HIS A 153 18.30 0.86 -23.08
N LYS A 154 19.35 1.10 -23.87
CA LYS A 154 20.73 0.77 -23.50
C LYS A 154 21.23 1.53 -22.26
N LEU A 155 20.64 2.68 -21.98
CA LEU A 155 21.03 3.55 -20.87
C LEU A 155 20.09 3.46 -19.67
N THR A 156 19.13 2.52 -19.67
CA THR A 156 18.14 2.46 -18.60
C THR A 156 17.98 1.06 -18.01
N THR A 157 17.56 1.05 -16.75
CA THR A 157 17.24 -0.14 -15.97
C THR A 157 15.79 -0.07 -15.55
N ARG A 158 14.96 -0.99 -16.05
CA ARG A 158 13.50 -0.96 -15.82
C ARG A 158 13.13 -1.43 -14.41
N LEU A 159 12.05 -0.86 -13.88
CA LEU A 159 11.31 -1.45 -12.76
C LEU A 159 10.13 -2.24 -13.31
N CYS A 160 10.05 -3.52 -12.96
CA CYS A 160 9.08 -4.46 -13.53
C CYS A 160 8.13 -5.00 -12.47
N ALA A 161 6.87 -5.17 -12.85
CA ALA A 161 5.87 -5.87 -12.06
C ALA A 161 5.63 -7.27 -12.65
N CYS A 162 5.90 -8.31 -11.87
CA CYS A 162 5.79 -9.70 -12.32
C CYS A 162 4.73 -10.46 -11.51
N ALA A 163 3.68 -10.92 -12.18
CA ALA A 163 2.60 -11.70 -11.60
C ALA A 163 2.88 -13.20 -11.67
N ALA A 164 2.30 -13.97 -10.75
CA ALA A 164 2.32 -15.43 -10.81
C ALA A 164 1.63 -15.90 -12.10
N VAL A 165 2.20 -16.91 -12.75
CA VAL A 165 1.52 -17.60 -13.85
C VAL A 165 0.41 -18.45 -13.21
N ARG A 166 -0.84 -18.17 -13.57
CA ARG A 166 -1.99 -19.02 -13.25
C ARG A 166 -2.39 -19.76 -14.50
N ASP A 167 -2.51 -21.08 -14.39
CA ASP A 167 -2.97 -21.99 -15.44
C ASP A 167 -4.48 -21.91 -15.66
#